data_AF-A0A3M5WSG6-F1
#
_entry.id   AF-A0A3M5WSG6-F1
#
_cell.length_a   1.000
_cell.length_b   1.000
_cell.length_c   1.000
_cell.angle_alpha   90.00
_cell.angle_beta   90.00
_cell.angle_gamma   90.00
#
_symmetry.space_group_name_H-M   'P 1'
#
loop_
_entity.id
_entity.type
_entity.pdbx_description
1 polymer ?
#
loop_
_entity_poly.entity_id
_entity_poly.type
_entity_poly.pdbx_seq_one_letter_code
_entity_poly.pdbx_strand_id
1 'polypeptide(L)'
;MISNLPYLPIDEEFDLNTAILALLLLKMAQNGRGNLVLDFEKIQIFLYLIKNPSKVSKVLRLADKPSTPLDKRLTHTIESMSSNVDILFNRRKTKMLIRRLAALGFLRCEGDAKGNSIRYALSDMGSDFACSLSGEAEDKNYFCSLTEIISKLGPLQSQPTTKLNTWLNTVFKGN
;
A
#
# COMPACT_ATOMS: atom_id res chain seq x y z
N MET A 1 -18.36 -35.96 3.58
CA MET A 1 -17.60 -35.26 2.53
C MET A 1 -17.88 -33.78 2.68
N ILE A 2 -16.93 -33.03 3.24
CA ILE A 2 -17.04 -31.57 3.33
C ILE A 2 -16.73 -31.07 1.93
N SER A 3 -17.74 -30.53 1.26
CA SER A 3 -17.59 -29.74 0.05
C SER A 3 -16.61 -28.60 0.36
N ASN A 4 -15.39 -28.69 -0.15
CA ASN A 4 -14.43 -27.59 -0.13
C ASN A 4 -15.05 -26.44 -0.92
N LEU A 5 -15.72 -25.53 -0.22
CA LEU A 5 -16.06 -24.22 -0.75
C LEU A 5 -14.77 -23.63 -1.32
N PRO A 6 -14.77 -23.10 -2.55
CA PRO A 6 -13.59 -22.48 -3.12
C PRO A 6 -13.21 -21.28 -2.24
N TYR A 7 -12.15 -21.45 -1.44
CA TYR A 7 -11.55 -20.36 -0.69
C TYR A 7 -10.68 -19.57 -1.67
N LEU A 8 -11.11 -18.34 -1.97
CA LEU A 8 -10.28 -17.37 -2.69
C LEU A 8 -9.52 -16.56 -1.65
N PRO A 9 -8.18 -16.72 -1.54
CA PRO A 9 -7.39 -15.85 -0.68
C PRO A 9 -7.54 -14.41 -1.17
N ILE A 10 -8.06 -13.54 -0.30
CA ILE A 10 -8.32 -12.11 -0.59
C ILE A 10 -7.05 -11.41 -1.09
N ASP A 11 -5.88 -11.85 -0.63
CA ASP A 11 -4.58 -11.36 -1.08
C ASP A 11 -4.28 -11.57 -2.57
N GLU A 12 -4.95 -12.51 -3.21
CA GLU A 12 -4.79 -12.83 -4.63
C GLU A 12 -5.87 -12.19 -5.52
N GLU A 13 -6.87 -11.56 -4.91
CA GLU A 13 -7.96 -10.90 -5.61
C GLU A 13 -7.45 -9.62 -6.30
N PHE A 14 -7.45 -9.63 -7.63
CA PHE A 14 -6.72 -8.65 -8.43
C PHE A 14 -7.43 -7.28 -8.43
N ASP A 15 -8.75 -7.24 -8.33
CA ASP A 15 -9.53 -6.01 -8.30
C ASP A 15 -9.35 -5.27 -6.98
N LEU A 16 -9.44 -5.98 -5.85
CA LEU A 16 -9.15 -5.43 -4.54
C LEU A 16 -7.72 -4.89 -4.44
N ASN A 17 -6.74 -5.64 -4.92
CA ASN A 17 -5.36 -5.16 -4.94
C ASN A 17 -5.18 -3.92 -5.84
N THR A 18 -5.97 -3.80 -6.91
CA THR A 18 -5.98 -2.61 -7.77
C THR A 18 -6.61 -1.42 -7.03
N ALA A 19 -7.70 -1.64 -6.30
CA ALA A 19 -8.35 -0.64 -5.46
C ALA A 19 -7.42 -0.16 -4.32
N ILE A 20 -6.71 -1.08 -3.65
CA ILE A 20 -5.70 -0.75 -2.63
C ILE A 20 -4.59 0.11 -3.23
N LEU A 21 -4.08 -0.24 -4.42
CA LEU A 21 -3.06 0.56 -5.10
C LEU A 21 -3.60 1.96 -5.45
N ALA A 22 -4.84 2.08 -5.90
CA ALA A 22 -5.46 3.36 -6.16
C ALA A 22 -5.53 4.23 -4.89
N LEU A 23 -6.00 3.68 -3.77
CA LEU A 23 -6.03 4.39 -2.47
C LEU A 23 -4.64 4.79 -1.98
N LEU A 24 -3.64 3.92 -2.17
CA LEU A 24 -2.24 4.23 -1.86
C LEU A 24 -1.76 5.43 -2.66
N LEU A 25 -1.97 5.44 -3.98
CA LEU A 25 -1.55 6.55 -4.84
C LEU A 25 -2.31 7.83 -4.49
N LEU A 26 -3.62 7.76 -4.23
CA LEU A 26 -4.44 8.91 -3.83
C LEU A 26 -3.87 9.61 -2.59
N LYS A 27 -3.43 8.85 -1.58
CA LYS A 27 -2.94 9.40 -0.31
C LYS A 27 -1.44 9.67 -0.26
N MET A 28 -0.64 8.93 -1.03
CA MET A 28 0.81 8.91 -0.87
C MET A 28 1.60 9.28 -2.14
N ALA A 29 0.97 9.54 -3.29
CA ALA A 29 1.72 9.89 -4.51
C ALA A 29 2.47 11.22 -4.39
N GLN A 30 1.87 12.21 -3.74
CA GLN A 30 2.40 13.56 -3.58
C GLN A 30 2.79 13.85 -2.14
N ASN A 31 3.96 14.49 -1.95
CA ASN A 31 4.31 15.05 -0.65
C ASN A 31 3.56 16.38 -0.41
N GLY A 32 3.68 16.95 0.80
CA GLY A 32 3.07 18.24 1.13
C GLY A 32 3.56 19.45 0.32
N ARG A 33 4.56 19.28 -0.57
CA ARG A 33 5.03 20.29 -1.52
C ARG A 33 4.51 20.06 -2.95
N GLY A 34 3.67 19.05 -3.16
CA GLY A 34 3.12 18.69 -4.48
C GLY A 34 4.04 17.83 -5.35
N ASN A 35 5.25 17.50 -4.89
CA ASN A 35 6.17 16.69 -5.69
C ASN A 35 5.77 15.21 -5.63
N LEU A 36 5.84 14.52 -6.77
CA LEU A 36 5.68 13.07 -6.81
C LEU A 36 6.84 12.37 -6.09
N VAL A 37 6.53 11.35 -5.29
CA VAL A 37 7.52 10.68 -4.42
C VAL A 37 7.45 9.16 -4.44
N LEU A 38 6.44 8.57 -5.07
CA LEU A 38 6.29 7.11 -5.17
C LEU A 38 6.90 6.58 -6.45
N ASP A 39 8.03 5.88 -6.31
CA ASP A 39 8.59 5.00 -7.33
C ASP A 39 8.03 3.58 -7.18
N PHE A 40 8.44 2.69 -8.08
CA PHE A 40 7.97 1.31 -8.10
C PHE A 40 8.30 0.58 -6.78
N GLU A 41 9.54 0.70 -6.31
CA GLU A 41 10.02 0.04 -5.11
C GLU A 41 9.28 0.51 -3.85
N LYS A 42 8.99 1.82 -3.72
CA LYS A 42 8.16 2.34 -2.63
C LYS A 42 6.74 1.82 -2.67
N ILE A 43 6.15 1.70 -3.86
CA ILE A 43 4.82 1.09 -4.00
C ILE A 43 4.84 -0.34 -3.48
N GLN A 44 5.87 -1.14 -3.82
CA GLN A 44 5.99 -2.51 -3.29
C GLN A 44 6.04 -2.54 -1.76
N ILE A 45 6.88 -1.68 -1.17
CA ILE A 45 7.04 -1.57 0.28
C ILE A 45 5.73 -1.16 0.96
N PHE A 46 5.05 -0.15 0.44
CA PHE A 46 3.83 0.34 1.06
C PHE A 46 2.66 -0.64 0.88
N LEU A 47 2.52 -1.31 -0.27
CA LEU A 47 1.53 -2.38 -0.43
C LEU A 47 1.75 -3.52 0.57
N TYR A 48 3.00 -3.90 0.81
CA TYR A 48 3.33 -4.89 1.85
C TYR A 48 2.89 -4.41 3.23
N LEU A 49 3.24 -3.18 3.61
CA LEU A 49 2.90 -2.62 4.93
C LEU A 49 1.39 -2.45 5.14
N ILE A 50 0.64 -2.10 4.10
CA ILE A 50 -0.83 -2.01 4.15
C ILE A 50 -1.45 -3.37 4.45
N LYS A 51 -0.94 -4.44 3.79
CA LYS A 51 -1.39 -5.81 4.01
C LYS A 51 -0.89 -6.42 5.33
N ASN A 52 0.16 -5.85 5.91
CA ASN A 52 0.77 -6.30 7.16
C ASN A 52 0.74 -5.19 8.23
N PRO A 53 -0.46 -4.74 8.66
CA PRO A 53 -0.61 -3.59 9.56
C PRO A 53 0.11 -3.76 10.91
N SER A 54 0.29 -5.00 11.38
CA SER A 54 1.06 -5.32 12.60
C SER A 54 2.53 -4.88 12.53
N LYS A 55 3.09 -4.74 11.32
CA LYS A 55 4.49 -4.33 11.08
C LYS A 55 4.65 -2.81 11.00
N VAL A 56 3.57 -2.06 10.74
CA VAL A 56 3.59 -0.60 10.55
C VAL A 56 4.14 0.11 11.80
N SER A 57 3.63 -0.25 12.98
CA SER A 57 4.07 0.35 14.24
C SER A 57 5.55 0.07 14.54
N LYS A 58 6.04 -1.14 14.24
CA LYS A 58 7.46 -1.51 14.39
C LYS A 58 8.34 -0.67 13.46
N VAL A 59 7.95 -0.52 12.19
CA VAL A 59 8.70 0.30 11.22
C VAL A 59 8.70 1.77 11.60
N LEU A 60 7.57 2.34 12.04
CA LEU A 60 7.49 3.74 12.48
C LEU A 60 8.39 4.00 13.70
N ARG A 61 8.44 3.07 14.66
CA ARG A 61 9.35 3.15 15.81
C ARG A 61 10.81 3.15 15.40
N LEU A 62 11.22 2.29 14.47
CA LEU A 62 12.59 2.25 13.94
C LEU A 62 12.96 3.51 13.13
N ALA A 63 11.96 4.24 12.64
CA ALA A 63 12.13 5.48 11.91
C ALA A 63 12.11 6.74 12.81
N ASP A 64 12.03 6.57 14.13
CA ASP A 64 11.83 7.64 15.12
C ASP A 64 10.63 8.54 14.75
N LYS A 65 9.58 7.93 14.17
CA LYS A 65 8.34 8.62 13.79
C LYS A 65 7.24 8.34 14.80
N PRO A 66 6.33 9.31 15.03
CA PRO A 66 5.20 9.10 15.92
C PRO A 66 4.35 7.93 15.40
N SER A 67 4.31 6.85 16.19
CA SER A 67 3.46 5.69 15.92
C SER A 67 2.15 5.90 16.65
N THR A 68 1.12 6.41 15.96
CA THR A 68 -0.23 6.30 16.50
C THR A 68 -0.65 4.83 16.49
N PRO A 69 -1.20 4.29 17.60
CA PRO A 69 -1.63 2.91 17.62
C PRO A 69 -2.70 2.69 16.55
N LEU A 70 -2.55 1.61 15.77
CA LEU A 70 -3.61 1.09 14.93
C LEU A 70 -4.70 0.49 15.82
N ASP A 71 -5.96 0.59 15.38
CA ASP A 71 -7.06 -0.10 16.05
C ASP A 71 -6.68 -1.58 16.21
N LYS A 72 -6.88 -2.13 17.41
CA LYS A 72 -6.56 -3.53 17.72
C LYS A 72 -7.31 -4.49 16.81
N ARG A 73 -8.48 -4.09 16.28
CA ARG A 73 -9.24 -4.86 15.28
C ARG A 73 -8.49 -5.05 13.96
N LEU A 74 -7.54 -4.16 13.63
CA LEU A 74 -6.74 -4.21 12.40
C LEU A 74 -5.39 -4.93 12.58
N THR A 75 -4.90 -5.04 13.82
CA THR A 75 -3.55 -5.57 14.12
C THR A 75 -3.54 -6.95 14.78
N HIS A 76 -4.71 -7.47 15.16
CA HIS A 76 -4.90 -8.79 15.77
C HIS A 76 -5.83 -9.70 14.96
N THR A 77 -5.82 -9.59 13.63
CA THR A 77 -6.42 -10.60 12.74
C THR A 77 -5.40 -11.70 12.45
N ILE A 78 -5.86 -12.92 12.17
CA ILE A 78 -5.01 -14.07 11.78
C ILE A 78 -4.09 -13.68 10.61
N GLU A 79 -4.60 -12.90 9.66
CA GLU A 79 -3.86 -12.36 8.49
C GLU A 79 -2.70 -11.44 8.92
N SER A 80 -2.92 -10.54 9.87
CA SER A 80 -1.88 -9.62 10.37
C SER A 80 -0.77 -10.33 11.17
N MET A 81 -1.03 -11.55 11.64
CA MET A 81 -0.06 -12.37 12.39
C MET A 81 0.72 -13.34 11.49
N SER A 82 0.18 -13.70 10.32
CA SER A 82 0.87 -14.53 9.33
C SER A 82 1.80 -13.66 8.48
N SER A 83 3.11 -13.76 8.70
CA SER A 83 4.09 -12.96 7.96
C SER A 83 4.35 -13.54 6.57
N ASN A 84 3.57 -13.13 5.56
CA ASN A 84 3.88 -13.44 4.17
C ASN A 84 4.85 -12.40 3.58
N VAL A 85 6.16 -12.67 3.71
CA VAL A 85 7.23 -11.78 3.19
C VAL A 85 7.35 -11.88 1.66
N ASP A 86 6.83 -12.93 1.02
CA ASP A 86 6.93 -13.13 -0.44
C ASP A 86 6.23 -12.03 -1.24
N ILE A 87 5.27 -11.34 -0.63
CA ILE A 87 4.58 -10.18 -1.21
C ILE A 87 5.57 -9.05 -1.55
N LEU A 88 6.59 -8.81 -0.72
CA LEU A 88 7.63 -7.79 -0.99
C LEU A 88 8.45 -8.11 -2.24
N PHE A 89 8.69 -9.41 -2.48
CA PHE A 89 9.55 -9.86 -3.57
C PHE A 89 8.79 -10.09 -4.89
N ASN A 90 7.45 -10.03 -4.88
CA ASN A 90 6.64 -10.26 -6.07
C ASN A 90 6.52 -9.02 -6.97
N ARG A 91 7.64 -8.66 -7.63
CA ARG A 91 7.69 -7.56 -8.62
C ARG A 91 6.70 -7.74 -9.76
N ARG A 92 6.41 -9.00 -10.14
CA ARG A 92 5.45 -9.31 -11.22
C ARG A 92 4.03 -8.86 -10.85
N LYS A 93 3.56 -9.19 -9.64
CA LYS A 93 2.23 -8.78 -9.15
C LYS A 93 2.12 -7.25 -9.12
N THR A 94 3.08 -6.53 -8.54
CA THR A 94 3.04 -5.06 -8.52
C THR A 94 3.03 -4.46 -9.93
N LYS A 95 3.84 -5.00 -10.85
CA LYS A 95 3.84 -4.56 -12.25
C LYS A 95 2.51 -4.80 -12.95
N MET A 96 1.82 -5.90 -12.65
CA MET A 96 0.48 -6.17 -13.17
C MET A 96 -0.55 -5.15 -12.65
N LEU A 97 -0.50 -4.79 -11.36
CA LEU A 97 -1.40 -3.79 -10.78
C LEU A 97 -1.21 -2.41 -11.43
N ILE A 98 0.04 -1.97 -11.58
CA ILE A 98 0.37 -0.70 -12.25
C ILE A 98 -0.10 -0.72 -13.71
N ARG A 99 0.10 -1.84 -14.43
CA ARG A 99 -0.40 -2.00 -15.80
C ARG A 99 -1.92 -1.95 -15.88
N ARG A 100 -2.64 -2.52 -14.90
CA ARG A 100 -4.10 -2.45 -14.85
C ARG A 100 -4.57 -1.03 -14.64
N LEU A 101 -4.00 -0.29 -13.68
CA LEU A 101 -4.33 1.13 -13.51
C LEU A 101 -4.04 1.96 -14.76
N ALA A 102 -2.93 1.69 -15.45
CA ALA A 102 -2.63 2.34 -16.72
C ALA A 102 -3.64 2.00 -17.82
N ALA A 103 -4.02 0.73 -17.95
CA ALA A 103 -5.00 0.26 -18.94
C ALA A 103 -6.41 0.84 -18.70
N LEU A 104 -6.76 1.10 -17.44
CA LEU A 104 -8.02 1.76 -17.05
C LEU A 104 -7.97 3.30 -17.22
N GLY A 105 -6.82 3.87 -17.59
CA GLY A 105 -6.65 5.32 -17.69
C GLY A 105 -6.52 6.04 -16.34
N PHE A 106 -6.29 5.29 -15.26
CA PHE A 106 -6.24 5.81 -13.88
C PHE A 106 -4.86 6.31 -13.46
N LEU A 107 -3.81 6.08 -14.26
CA LEU A 107 -2.43 6.32 -13.88
C LEU A 107 -1.81 7.50 -14.64
N ARG A 108 -1.19 8.41 -13.91
CA ARG A 108 -0.28 9.45 -14.41
C ARG A 108 1.14 9.11 -13.96
N CYS A 109 2.10 9.22 -14.86
CA CYS A 109 3.51 8.99 -14.55
C CYS A 109 4.35 10.23 -14.86
N GLU A 110 5.34 10.52 -14.02
CA GLU A 110 6.38 11.53 -14.29
C GLU A 110 7.74 10.88 -14.19
N GLY A 111 8.64 11.21 -15.11
CA GLY A 111 10.00 10.66 -15.09
C GLY A 111 10.93 11.46 -15.99
N ASP A 112 12.21 11.19 -15.85
CA ASP A 112 13.21 11.66 -16.80
C ASP A 112 13.01 10.97 -18.15
N ALA A 113 13.45 11.63 -19.24
CA ALA A 113 13.36 11.08 -20.59
C ALA A 113 14.08 9.73 -20.76
N LYS A 114 14.96 9.35 -19.82
CA LYS A 114 15.67 8.07 -19.77
C LYS A 114 14.92 6.98 -18.99
N GLY A 115 13.82 7.30 -18.32
CA GLY A 115 12.97 6.34 -17.61
C GLY A 115 13.57 5.75 -16.33
N ASN A 116 14.66 6.32 -15.80
CA ASN A 116 15.33 5.81 -14.60
C ASN A 116 14.64 6.25 -13.30
N SER A 117 13.75 7.23 -13.37
CA SER A 117 13.11 7.82 -12.17
C SER A 117 11.60 8.01 -12.34
N ILE A 118 10.91 6.96 -12.82
CA ILE A 118 9.46 6.98 -12.98
C ILE A 118 8.78 7.05 -11.61
N ARG A 119 7.92 8.05 -11.46
CA ARG A 119 7.07 8.27 -10.32
C ARG A 119 5.62 8.15 -10.74
N TYR A 120 4.81 7.61 -9.85
CA TYR A 120 3.43 7.24 -10.13
C TYR A 120 2.46 8.09 -9.32
N ALA A 121 1.40 8.54 -9.99
CA ALA A 121 0.26 9.25 -9.41
C ALA A 121 -1.03 8.79 -10.09
N LEU A 122 -2.17 9.18 -9.54
CA LEU A 122 -3.44 9.00 -10.23
C LEU A 122 -3.65 10.09 -11.28
N SER A 123 -4.38 9.76 -12.34
CA SER A 123 -5.06 10.75 -13.19
C SER A 123 -6.29 11.30 -12.45
N ASP A 124 -6.95 12.31 -13.03
CA ASP A 124 -8.20 12.84 -12.46
C ASP A 124 -9.26 11.73 -12.36
N MET A 125 -9.45 10.95 -13.42
CA MET A 125 -10.35 9.79 -13.44
C MET A 125 -9.96 8.73 -12.39
N GLY A 126 -8.66 8.45 -12.22
CA GLY A 126 -8.20 7.53 -11.20
C GLY A 126 -8.47 8.04 -9.77
N SER A 127 -8.37 9.36 -9.58
CA SER A 127 -8.64 10.03 -8.30
C SER A 127 -10.11 9.95 -7.95
N ASP A 128 -11.01 10.21 -8.91
CA ASP A 128 -12.45 10.09 -8.73
C ASP A 128 -12.85 8.66 -8.34
N PHE A 129 -12.30 7.66 -9.05
CA PHE A 129 -12.49 6.25 -8.70
C PHE A 129 -12.02 5.96 -7.27
N ALA A 130 -10.80 6.36 -6.91
CA ALA A 130 -10.26 6.11 -5.56
C ALA A 130 -11.09 6.80 -4.46
N CYS A 131 -11.59 8.02 -4.72
CA CYS A 131 -12.50 8.72 -3.81
C CYS A 131 -13.83 8.00 -3.64
N SER A 132 -14.41 7.44 -4.72
CA SER A 132 -15.67 6.69 -4.65
C SER A 132 -15.59 5.44 -3.78
N LEU A 133 -14.40 4.81 -3.64
CA LEU A 133 -14.20 3.64 -2.77
C LEU A 133 -14.42 3.97 -1.28
N SER A 134 -14.19 5.22 -0.91
CA SER A 134 -14.32 5.71 0.47
C SER A 134 -15.67 6.40 0.74
N GLY A 135 -16.61 6.35 -0.21
CA GLY A 135 -17.87 7.11 -0.18
C GLY A 135 -18.95 6.56 0.78
N GLU A 136 -19.70 7.51 1.33
CA GLU A 136 -21.08 7.53 1.90
C GLU A 136 -21.68 6.35 2.69
N ALA A 137 -20.91 5.36 3.12
CA ALA A 137 -21.44 4.40 4.10
C ALA A 137 -21.38 5.00 5.52
N GLU A 138 -22.52 5.05 6.22
CA GLU A 138 -22.60 5.46 7.64
C GLU A 138 -21.71 4.60 8.55
N ASP A 139 -21.39 3.39 8.11
CA ASP A 139 -20.44 2.47 8.74
C ASP A 139 -19.04 2.54 8.13
N LYS A 140 -18.00 2.44 8.97
CA LYS A 140 -16.60 2.30 8.51
C LYS A 140 -16.48 1.07 7.61
N ASN A 141 -16.51 1.30 6.29
CA ASN A 141 -16.28 0.25 5.31
C ASN A 141 -14.80 -0.20 5.31
N TYR A 142 -14.50 -1.33 4.66
CA TYR A 142 -13.16 -1.90 4.58
C TYR A 142 -12.11 -0.90 4.02
N PHE A 143 -12.49 -0.09 3.02
CA PHE A 143 -11.62 0.91 2.41
C PHE A 143 -11.31 2.10 3.34
N CYS A 144 -12.23 2.46 4.26
CA CYS A 144 -11.98 3.43 5.31
C CYS A 144 -10.87 2.95 6.26
N SER A 145 -10.89 1.67 6.64
CA SER A 145 -9.81 1.08 7.46
C SER A 145 -8.47 1.07 6.73
N LEU A 146 -8.46 0.71 5.44
CA LEU A 146 -7.25 0.79 4.62
C LEU A 146 -6.71 2.21 4.53
N THR A 147 -7.59 3.19 4.34
CA THR A 147 -7.22 4.60 4.28
C THR A 147 -6.61 5.09 5.60
N GLU A 148 -7.09 4.60 6.75
CA GLU A 148 -6.48 4.87 8.06
C GLU A 148 -5.06 4.29 8.14
N ILE A 149 -4.85 3.06 7.68
CA ILE A 149 -3.52 2.42 7.65
C ILE A 149 -2.57 3.21 6.74
N ILE A 150 -3.01 3.56 5.53
CA ILE A 150 -2.23 4.32 4.55
C ILE A 150 -1.84 5.68 5.12
N SER A 151 -2.77 6.37 5.78
CA SER A 151 -2.50 7.69 6.39
C SER A 151 -1.42 7.61 7.47
N LYS A 152 -1.36 6.52 8.23
CA LYS A 152 -0.31 6.29 9.24
C LYS A 152 1.07 6.01 8.63
N LEU A 153 1.15 5.64 7.35
CA LEU A 153 2.41 5.51 6.60
C LEU A 153 2.95 6.87 6.10
N GLY A 154 2.16 7.95 6.19
CA GLY A 154 2.56 9.29 5.75
C GLY A 154 3.96 9.74 6.21
N PRO A 155 4.37 9.54 7.48
CA PRO A 155 5.71 9.90 7.94
C PRO A 155 6.87 9.19 7.22
N LEU A 156 6.61 8.04 6.59
CA LEU A 156 7.59 7.24 5.85
C LEU A 156 7.68 7.63 4.36
N GLN A 157 6.71 8.37 3.85
CA GLN A 157 6.58 8.74 2.42
C GLN A 157 7.84 9.42 1.87
N SER A 158 8.41 10.35 2.64
CA SER A 158 9.58 11.15 2.25
C SER A 158 10.91 10.41 2.44
N GLN A 159 10.90 9.20 3.00
CA GLN A 159 12.13 8.45 3.27
C GLN A 159 12.66 7.80 1.99
N PRO A 160 13.99 7.69 1.82
CA PRO A 160 14.60 6.93 0.74
C PRO A 160 14.24 5.45 0.84
N THR A 161 14.05 4.81 -0.32
CA THR A 161 13.73 3.37 -0.45
C THR A 161 14.77 2.49 0.26
N THR A 162 16.04 2.86 0.21
CA THR A 162 17.13 2.15 0.93
C THR A 162 16.91 2.12 2.43
N LYS A 163 16.49 3.23 3.06
CA LYS A 163 16.19 3.29 4.50
C LYS A 163 14.96 2.45 4.85
N LEU A 164 13.92 2.53 4.03
CA LEU A 164 12.70 1.72 4.21
C LEU A 164 13.02 0.21 4.22
N ASN A 165 13.85 -0.25 3.29
CA ASN A 165 14.31 -1.64 3.24
C ASN A 165 15.14 -2.03 4.47
N THR A 166 16.03 -1.15 4.95
CA THR A 166 16.79 -1.42 6.18
C THR A 166 15.87 -1.64 7.38
N TRP A 167 14.87 -0.78 7.57
CA TRP A 167 13.92 -0.94 8.68
C TRP A 167 13.09 -2.22 8.55
N LEU A 168 12.59 -2.54 7.36
CA LEU A 168 11.87 -3.79 7.10
C LEU A 168 12.73 -5.02 7.43
N ASN A 169 13.99 -5.04 6.98
CA ASN A 169 14.92 -6.13 7.26
C ASN A 169 15.17 -6.30 8.77
N THR A 170 15.28 -5.21 9.52
CA THR A 170 15.39 -5.26 10.99
C THR A 170 14.13 -5.85 11.62
N VAL A 171 12.94 -5.48 11.12
CA VAL A 171 11.66 -6.06 11.58
C VAL A 171 11.54 -7.55 11.25
N PHE A 172 12.15 -8.02 10.16
CA PHE A 172 12.18 -9.45 9.82
C PHE A 172 13.16 -10.26 10.64
N LYS A 173 14.31 -9.67 11.01
CA LYS A 173 15.33 -10.33 11.84
C LYS A 173 14.95 -10.42 13.32
N GLY A 174 14.13 -9.50 13.81
CA GLY A 174 13.67 -9.46 15.21
C GLY A 174 12.42 -10.29 15.49
N ASN A 175 12.06 -11.21 14.59
CA ASN A 175 10.92 -12.11 14.69
C ASN A 175 11.42 -13.55 14.84
#